data_AF-A0A928X4P5-F1
#
_entry.id   AF-A0A928X4P5-F1
#
_cell.length_a   1.000
_cell.length_b   1.000
_cell.length_c   1.000
_cell.angle_alpha   90.00
_cell.angle_beta   90.00
_cell.angle_gamma   90.00
#
_symmetry.space_group_name_H-M   'P 1'
#
loop_
_entity.id
_entity.type
_entity.pdbx_description
1 polymer ?
#
loop_
_entity_poly.entity_id
_entity_poly.type
_entity_poly.pdbx_seq_one_letter_code
_entity_poly.pdbx_strand_id
1 'polypeptide(L)'
;MKENAKTKRKPFYLAIDSDFLRSFSYFLGGKDSLEEKKRRDVNIRNNYGYFGHIKDLMEGDFVRFVVTPTVFQEVKHGESFKNFISKHCIVPQINPENYQRYSNKVNELAEAYCTETSYVEDHVAAPMHLNYVAAIGKYVPTNDAFIMAEATVLGLSLLTCNVNDFLQSRIWRERAEKSKFEYGNDIAKGISIINKKYHYVFDSTSEESVFSIPTPLAPYLLCNLTKTTKKVAEFSTPVPIIDENGKLDAKELER
;
A
#
# COMPACT_ATOMS: atom_id res chain seq x y z
N MET A 1 5.88 -11.90 43.40
CA MET A 1 5.80 -12.19 41.96
C MET A 1 5.44 -10.90 41.25
N LYS A 2 6.35 -10.31 40.47
CA LYS A 2 6.03 -9.16 39.62
C LYS A 2 5.46 -9.71 38.33
N GLU A 3 4.19 -9.44 38.04
CA GLU A 3 3.62 -9.67 36.71
C GLU A 3 4.45 -8.87 35.71
N ASN A 4 5.12 -9.56 34.80
CA ASN A 4 5.72 -8.93 33.63
C ASN A 4 4.58 -8.27 32.85
N ALA A 5 4.53 -6.94 32.87
CA ALA A 5 3.71 -6.16 31.96
C ALA A 5 4.08 -6.60 30.54
N LYS A 6 3.20 -7.40 29.91
CA LYS A 6 3.29 -7.67 28.48
C LYS A 6 3.15 -6.32 27.79
N THR A 7 4.26 -5.74 27.36
CA THR A 7 4.26 -4.63 26.39
C THR A 7 3.41 -5.10 25.21
N LYS A 8 2.18 -4.57 25.11
CA LYS A 8 1.30 -4.81 23.96
C LYS A 8 2.08 -4.38 22.73
N ARG A 9 2.37 -5.33 21.84
CA ARG A 9 2.96 -5.00 20.53
C ARG A 9 1.98 -4.09 19.81
N LYS A 10 2.48 -2.96 19.27
CA LYS A 10 1.67 -2.09 18.43
C LYS A 10 1.34 -2.82 17.12
N PRO A 11 0.11 -2.68 16.59
CA PRO A 11 -0.27 -3.28 15.32
C PRO A 11 0.52 -2.69 14.15
N PHE A 12 0.69 -3.49 13.12
CA PHE A 12 1.28 -3.13 11.84
C PHE A 12 0.22 -2.50 10.94
N TYR A 13 0.43 -1.30 10.43
CA TYR A 13 -0.54 -0.63 9.58
C TYR A 13 -0.19 -0.78 8.10
N LEU A 14 -1.19 -1.20 7.30
CA LEU A 14 -1.06 -1.43 5.88
C LEU A 14 -2.09 -0.63 5.11
N ALA A 15 -1.65 0.19 4.16
CA ALA A 15 -2.54 0.62 3.09
C ALA A 15 -2.98 -0.62 2.31
N ILE A 16 -4.24 -0.68 1.89
CA ILE A 16 -4.75 -1.76 1.03
C ILE A 16 -5.25 -1.20 -0.29
N ASP A 17 -4.92 -1.88 -1.39
CA ASP A 17 -5.46 -1.63 -2.71
C ASP A 17 -6.90 -2.18 -2.85
N SER A 18 -7.68 -1.64 -3.79
CA SER A 18 -9.07 -2.01 -4.03
C SER A 18 -9.25 -3.45 -4.51
N ASP A 19 -8.29 -4.03 -5.25
CA ASP A 19 -8.34 -5.44 -5.64
C ASP A 19 -8.18 -6.37 -4.43
N PHE A 20 -7.29 -6.01 -3.49
CA PHE A 20 -7.18 -6.74 -2.22
C PHE A 20 -8.46 -6.58 -1.40
N LEU A 21 -8.95 -5.34 -1.22
CA LEU A 21 -10.16 -5.05 -0.44
C LEU A 21 -11.36 -5.84 -0.94
N ARG A 22 -11.61 -5.84 -2.25
CA ARG A 22 -12.75 -6.52 -2.88
C ARG A 22 -12.69 -8.03 -2.65
N SER A 23 -11.55 -8.65 -2.92
CA SER A 23 -11.38 -10.09 -2.78
C SER A 23 -11.34 -10.54 -1.31
N PHE A 24 -10.70 -9.77 -0.43
CA PHE A 24 -10.60 -10.11 0.99
C PHE A 24 -11.93 -9.93 1.73
N SER A 25 -12.69 -8.87 1.42
CA SER A 25 -14.04 -8.69 1.98
C SER A 25 -15.01 -9.77 1.50
N TYR A 26 -14.93 -10.19 0.24
CA TYR A 26 -15.71 -11.32 -0.28
C TYR A 26 -15.27 -12.65 0.34
N PHE A 27 -13.97 -12.82 0.60
CA PHE A 27 -13.44 -13.98 1.30
C PHE A 27 -14.03 -14.11 2.72
N LEU A 28 -14.06 -13.04 3.50
CA LEU A 28 -14.60 -13.05 4.87
C LEU A 28 -16.12 -13.09 4.95
N GLY A 29 -16.81 -12.44 4.00
CA GLY A 29 -18.27 -12.28 4.01
C GLY A 29 -19.02 -13.22 3.06
N GLY A 30 -20.32 -12.96 2.87
CA GLY A 30 -21.16 -13.66 1.89
C GLY A 30 -21.66 -15.04 2.33
N LYS A 31 -22.66 -15.56 1.59
CA LYS A 31 -23.26 -16.88 1.81
C LYS A 31 -22.61 -17.99 0.98
N ASP A 32 -21.76 -17.62 0.04
CA ASP A 32 -21.13 -18.55 -0.88
C ASP A 32 -20.15 -19.47 -0.14
N SER A 33 -20.12 -20.74 -0.53
CA SER A 33 -19.11 -21.69 -0.06
C SER A 33 -17.72 -21.24 -0.52
N LEU A 34 -16.68 -21.73 0.17
CA LEU A 34 -15.30 -21.40 -0.20
C LEU A 34 -14.98 -21.77 -1.66
N GLU A 35 -15.46 -22.92 -2.13
CA GLU A 35 -15.21 -23.37 -3.50
C GLU A 35 -15.90 -22.46 -4.52
N GLU A 36 -17.09 -21.95 -4.20
CA GLU A 36 -17.76 -20.96 -5.05
C GLU A 36 -17.01 -19.62 -5.08
N LYS A 37 -16.47 -19.18 -3.94
CA LYS A 37 -15.64 -17.98 -3.85
C LYS A 37 -14.38 -18.08 -4.72
N LYS A 38 -13.65 -19.21 -4.64
CA LYS A 38 -12.46 -19.47 -5.48
C LYS A 38 -12.82 -19.55 -6.97
N ARG A 39 -14.02 -20.01 -7.32
CA ARG A 39 -14.49 -20.06 -8.72
C ARG A 39 -14.74 -18.66 -9.27
N ARG A 40 -15.32 -17.77 -8.48
CA ARG A 40 -15.74 -16.42 -8.90
C ARG A 40 -14.63 -15.37 -8.82
N ASP A 41 -13.67 -15.55 -7.91
CA ASP A 41 -12.62 -14.57 -7.65
C ASP A 41 -11.23 -15.20 -7.80
N VAL A 42 -10.48 -14.74 -8.80
CA VAL A 42 -9.13 -15.24 -9.12
C VAL A 42 -8.11 -14.90 -8.04
N ASN A 43 -8.26 -13.78 -7.34
CA ASN A 43 -7.35 -13.39 -6.27
C ASN A 43 -7.56 -14.30 -5.06
N ILE A 44 -8.81 -14.64 -4.72
CA ILE A 44 -9.11 -15.65 -3.68
C ILE A 44 -8.52 -16.99 -4.10
N ARG A 45 -8.74 -17.43 -5.34
CA ARG A 45 -8.20 -18.71 -5.84
C ARG A 45 -6.69 -18.80 -5.68
N ASN A 46 -5.98 -17.74 -6.04
CA ASN A 46 -4.51 -17.71 -6.05
C ASN A 46 -3.92 -17.46 -4.66
N ASN A 47 -4.65 -16.79 -3.74
CA ASN A 47 -4.14 -16.37 -2.44
C ASN A 47 -4.86 -16.97 -1.24
N TYR A 48 -5.76 -17.95 -1.42
CA TYR A 48 -6.61 -18.49 -0.36
C TYR A 48 -5.85 -18.86 0.93
N GLY A 49 -4.74 -19.60 0.81
CA GLY A 49 -3.93 -20.00 1.97
C GLY A 49 -3.34 -18.81 2.72
N TYR A 50 -3.05 -17.72 2.01
CA TYR A 50 -2.53 -16.47 2.59
C TYR A 50 -3.66 -15.62 3.18
N PHE A 51 -4.85 -15.61 2.58
CA PHE A 51 -6.01 -14.89 3.12
C PHE A 51 -6.43 -15.41 4.49
N GLY A 52 -6.38 -16.73 4.71
CA GLY A 52 -6.60 -17.30 6.05
C GLY A 52 -5.60 -16.76 7.07
N HIS A 53 -4.31 -16.78 6.76
CA HIS A 53 -3.28 -16.24 7.65
C HIS A 53 -3.41 -14.73 7.89
N ILE A 54 -3.73 -13.95 6.85
CA ILE A 54 -3.97 -12.51 6.98
C ILE A 54 -5.19 -12.21 7.86
N LYS A 55 -6.24 -13.03 7.76
CA LYS A 55 -7.40 -12.94 8.67
C LYS A 55 -6.95 -13.15 10.12
N ASP A 56 -6.13 -14.16 10.39
CA ASP A 56 -5.65 -14.43 11.75
C ASP A 56 -4.77 -13.28 12.28
N LEU A 57 -3.94 -12.68 11.42
CA LEU A 57 -3.15 -11.49 11.78
C LEU A 57 -4.04 -10.28 12.09
N MET A 58 -5.12 -10.07 11.34
CA MET A 58 -6.08 -8.99 11.56
C MET A 58 -6.88 -9.22 12.84
N GLU A 59 -7.40 -10.43 13.06
CA GLU A 59 -8.18 -10.79 14.26
C GLU A 59 -7.32 -10.78 15.53
N GLY A 60 -6.03 -11.09 15.41
CA GLY A 60 -5.06 -11.01 16.50
C GLY A 60 -4.50 -9.60 16.77
N ASP A 61 -5.02 -8.56 16.10
CA ASP A 61 -4.53 -7.17 16.19
C ASP A 61 -3.03 -7.02 15.88
N PHE A 62 -2.49 -7.90 15.02
CA PHE A 62 -1.12 -7.78 14.52
C PHE A 62 -1.04 -6.88 13.30
N VAL A 63 -2.10 -6.83 12.49
CA VAL A 63 -2.20 -6.00 11.29
C VAL A 63 -3.51 -5.21 11.33
N ARG A 64 -3.45 -3.93 10.99
CA ARG A 64 -4.62 -3.07 10.76
C ARG A 64 -4.57 -2.51 9.35
N PHE A 65 -5.69 -2.60 8.64
CA PHE A 65 -5.79 -2.08 7.29
C PHE A 65 -6.17 -0.61 7.30
N VAL A 66 -5.57 0.13 6.37
CA VAL A 66 -5.82 1.55 6.10
C VAL A 66 -6.36 1.66 4.69
N VAL A 67 -7.51 2.30 4.55
CA VAL A 67 -8.13 2.55 3.26
C VAL A 67 -7.87 4.00 2.90
N THR A 68 -7.04 4.22 1.89
CA THR A 68 -6.68 5.57 1.44
C THR A 68 -7.86 6.23 0.71
N PRO A 69 -7.88 7.57 0.57
CA PRO A 69 -8.98 8.26 -0.10
C PRO A 69 -9.26 7.74 -1.52
N THR A 70 -8.23 7.47 -2.33
CA THR A 70 -8.42 6.95 -3.70
C THR A 70 -9.12 5.59 -3.68
N VAL A 71 -8.65 4.65 -2.85
CA VAL A 71 -9.29 3.32 -2.71
C VAL A 71 -10.73 3.43 -2.22
N PHE A 72 -10.99 4.32 -1.26
CA PHE A 72 -12.35 4.56 -0.78
C PHE A 72 -13.27 5.04 -1.91
N GLN A 73 -12.81 5.98 -2.75
CA GLN A 73 -13.61 6.49 -3.87
C GLN A 73 -13.93 5.40 -4.91
N GLU A 74 -13.02 4.45 -5.14
CA GLU A 74 -13.26 3.33 -6.06
C GLU A 74 -14.35 2.38 -5.57
N VAL A 75 -14.39 2.10 -4.26
CA VAL A 75 -15.24 1.03 -3.71
C VAL A 75 -16.50 1.53 -2.98
N LYS A 76 -16.65 2.86 -2.78
CA LYS A 76 -17.76 3.48 -2.01
C LYS A 76 -19.17 3.10 -2.48
N HIS A 77 -19.31 2.60 -3.71
CA HIS A 77 -20.61 2.25 -4.28
C HIS A 77 -21.14 0.88 -3.80
N GLY A 78 -20.29 0.01 -3.24
CA GLY A 78 -20.70 -1.31 -2.74
C GLY A 78 -20.96 -1.30 -1.24
N GLU A 79 -22.18 -1.62 -0.82
CA GLU A 79 -22.57 -1.65 0.60
C GLU A 79 -21.80 -2.69 1.42
N SER A 80 -21.47 -3.84 0.81
CA SER A 80 -20.60 -4.85 1.41
C SER A 80 -19.21 -4.32 1.76
N PHE A 81 -18.68 -3.43 0.92
CA PHE A 81 -17.35 -2.84 1.14
C PHE A 81 -17.40 -1.79 2.24
N LYS A 82 -18.43 -0.95 2.29
CA LYS A 82 -18.62 0.00 3.40
C LYS A 82 -18.67 -0.70 4.76
N ASN A 83 -19.40 -1.81 4.85
CA ASN A 83 -19.50 -2.60 6.08
C ASN A 83 -18.17 -3.24 6.47
N PHE A 84 -17.39 -3.71 5.50
CA PHE A 84 -16.05 -4.22 5.77
C PHE A 84 -15.12 -3.10 6.25
N ILE A 85 -15.13 -1.95 5.57
CA ILE A 85 -14.29 -0.78 5.90
C ILE A 85 -14.60 -0.29 7.31
N SER A 86 -15.88 -0.08 7.64
CA SER A 86 -16.29 0.42 8.96
C SER A 86 -15.92 -0.52 10.11
N LYS A 87 -15.87 -1.83 9.85
CA LYS A 87 -15.60 -2.84 10.87
C LYS A 87 -14.12 -3.19 11.02
N HIS A 88 -13.37 -3.16 9.93
CA HIS A 88 -12.03 -3.78 9.86
C HIS A 88 -10.93 -2.83 9.39
N CYS A 89 -11.26 -1.62 8.95
CA CYS A 89 -10.29 -0.70 8.38
C CYS A 89 -10.28 0.65 9.10
N ILE A 90 -9.16 1.35 8.97
CA ILE A 90 -8.98 2.73 9.35
C ILE A 90 -9.09 3.58 8.09
N VAL A 91 -9.87 4.65 8.15
CA VAL A 91 -9.89 5.69 7.12
C VAL A 91 -9.15 6.90 7.67
N PRO A 92 -8.01 7.29 7.09
CA PRO A 92 -7.20 8.38 7.63
C PRO A 92 -8.01 9.68 7.58
N GLN A 93 -8.04 10.40 8.71
CA GLN A 93 -8.63 11.72 8.79
C GLN A 93 -7.56 12.75 8.50
N ILE A 94 -7.66 13.43 7.36
CA ILE A 94 -6.74 14.51 6.98
C ILE A 94 -7.36 15.81 7.47
N ASN A 95 -6.65 16.55 8.34
CA ASN A 95 -7.11 17.85 8.81
C ASN A 95 -7.41 18.76 7.59
N PRO A 96 -8.60 19.38 7.50
CA PRO A 96 -8.96 20.29 6.41
C PRO A 96 -7.90 21.37 6.12
N GLU A 97 -7.25 21.91 7.15
CA GLU A 97 -6.18 22.92 7.02
C GLU A 97 -4.94 22.37 6.30
N ASN A 98 -4.69 21.06 6.42
CA ASN A 98 -3.57 20.35 5.80
C ASN A 98 -3.95 19.64 4.50
N TYR A 99 -5.23 19.57 4.14
CA TYR A 99 -5.71 18.79 3.00
C TYR A 99 -5.04 19.22 1.69
N GLN A 100 -4.91 20.53 1.46
CA GLN A 100 -4.25 21.03 0.26
C GLN A 100 -2.78 20.62 0.19
N ARG A 101 -2.06 20.66 1.32
CA ARG A 101 -0.66 20.25 1.40
C ARG A 101 -0.51 18.74 1.15
N TYR A 102 -1.39 17.94 1.75
CA TYR A 102 -1.46 16.50 1.50
C TYR A 102 -1.72 16.19 0.03
N SER A 103 -2.76 16.81 -0.55
CA SER A 103 -3.13 16.62 -1.95
C SER A 103 -2.00 17.02 -2.90
N ASN A 104 -1.30 18.13 -2.64
CA ASN A 104 -0.16 18.55 -3.44
C ASN A 104 0.97 17.52 -3.40
N LYS A 105 1.32 16.99 -2.22
CA LYS A 105 2.36 15.94 -2.09
C LYS A 105 1.97 14.66 -2.81
N VAL A 106 0.71 14.25 -2.69
CA VAL A 106 0.19 13.06 -3.38
C VAL A 106 0.24 13.24 -4.90
N ASN A 107 -0.21 14.38 -5.41
CA ASN A 107 -0.19 14.67 -6.85
C ASN A 107 1.25 14.70 -7.38
N GLU A 108 2.15 15.41 -6.71
CA GLU A 108 3.56 15.51 -7.08
C GLU A 108 4.22 14.13 -7.13
N LEU A 109 3.96 13.29 -6.13
CA LEU A 109 4.54 11.95 -6.06
C LEU A 109 3.92 10.98 -7.08
N ALA A 110 2.61 11.06 -7.32
CA ALA A 110 1.94 10.27 -8.35
C ALA A 110 2.46 10.60 -9.75
N GLU A 111 2.67 11.90 -10.06
CA GLU A 111 3.32 12.34 -11.30
C GLU A 111 4.76 11.84 -11.40
N ALA A 112 5.51 11.88 -10.30
CA ALA A 112 6.88 11.38 -10.25
C ALA A 112 6.96 9.88 -10.56
N TYR A 113 6.06 9.06 -10.03
CA TYR A 113 5.96 7.63 -10.36
C TYR A 113 5.65 7.36 -11.83
N CYS A 114 5.08 8.33 -12.53
CA CYS A 114 4.77 8.24 -13.95
C CYS A 114 5.84 8.86 -14.86
N THR A 115 6.95 9.35 -14.30
CA THR A 115 8.03 9.98 -15.05
C THR A 115 9.28 9.09 -15.06
N GLU A 116 9.97 9.01 -16.20
CA GLU A 116 11.24 8.29 -16.28
C GLU A 116 12.26 8.90 -15.30
N THR A 117 13.02 8.05 -14.62
CA THR A 117 14.06 8.49 -13.68
C THR A 117 15.42 8.01 -14.14
N SER A 118 16.36 8.93 -14.29
CA SER A 118 17.77 8.60 -14.48
C SER A 118 18.44 8.47 -13.11
N TYR A 119 19.08 7.33 -12.84
CA TYR A 119 19.94 7.18 -11.67
C TYR A 119 21.33 6.68 -12.11
N VAL A 120 22.30 7.58 -12.03
CA VAL A 120 23.75 7.32 -12.08
C VAL A 120 24.17 6.37 -13.22
N GLU A 121 23.71 6.64 -14.46
CA GLU A 121 24.02 5.91 -15.71
C GLU A 121 23.01 4.81 -16.13
N ASP A 122 22.06 4.43 -15.26
CA ASP A 122 20.93 3.58 -15.65
C ASP A 122 19.67 4.43 -15.89
N HIS A 123 19.10 4.35 -17.10
CA HIS A 123 17.76 4.84 -17.38
C HIS A 123 16.74 3.88 -16.76
N VAL A 124 16.13 4.28 -15.65
CA VAL A 124 15.03 3.53 -15.03
C VAL A 124 13.72 4.07 -15.58
N ALA A 125 12.95 3.18 -16.20
CA ALA A 125 11.63 3.52 -16.70
C ALA A 125 10.73 4.07 -15.59
N ALA A 126 9.73 4.87 -15.96
CA ALA A 126 8.66 5.23 -15.04
C ALA A 126 8.06 3.95 -14.43
N PRO A 127 7.98 3.82 -13.09
CA PRO A 127 7.42 2.62 -12.48
C PRO A 127 5.92 2.45 -12.72
N MET A 128 5.20 3.53 -13.07
CA MET A 128 3.75 3.55 -13.24
C MET A 128 3.31 4.30 -14.50
N HIS A 129 2.03 4.19 -14.86
CA HIS A 129 1.46 4.75 -16.09
C HIS A 129 0.67 6.03 -15.92
N LEU A 130 0.64 6.80 -17.01
CA LEU A 130 -0.36 7.83 -17.26
C LEU A 130 -1.52 7.27 -18.11
N ASN A 131 -2.74 7.71 -17.81
CA ASN A 131 -3.93 7.51 -18.62
C ASN A 131 -4.32 8.80 -19.34
N TYR A 132 -4.67 8.71 -20.63
CA TYR A 132 -5.20 9.85 -21.37
C TYR A 132 -6.68 10.08 -21.02
N VAL A 133 -7.00 11.27 -20.50
CA VAL A 133 -8.37 11.68 -20.18
C VAL A 133 -8.85 12.66 -21.23
N ALA A 134 -9.70 12.18 -22.15
CA ALA A 134 -10.21 12.96 -23.27
C ALA A 134 -10.94 14.24 -22.85
N ALA A 135 -11.67 14.21 -21.72
CA ALA A 135 -12.44 15.34 -21.22
C ALA A 135 -11.58 16.58 -20.88
N ILE A 136 -10.31 16.37 -20.52
CA ILE A 136 -9.37 17.45 -20.17
C ILE A 136 -8.18 17.52 -21.14
N GLY A 137 -8.16 16.66 -22.16
CA GLY A 137 -7.12 16.63 -23.20
C GLY A 137 -5.71 16.35 -22.70
N LYS A 138 -5.55 15.61 -21.59
CA LYS A 138 -4.26 15.42 -20.91
C LYS A 138 -4.05 13.99 -20.43
N TYR A 139 -2.78 13.60 -20.36
CA TYR A 139 -2.33 12.41 -19.66
C TYR A 139 -2.25 12.71 -18.16
N VAL A 140 -2.84 11.87 -17.32
CA VAL A 140 -2.83 11.99 -15.85
C VAL A 140 -2.42 10.67 -15.22
N PRO A 141 -1.84 10.67 -14.01
CA PRO A 141 -1.52 9.43 -13.31
C PRO A 141 -2.72 8.49 -13.18
N THR A 142 -2.46 7.19 -13.25
CA THR A 142 -3.43 6.14 -12.97
C THR A 142 -3.86 6.15 -11.50
N ASN A 143 -5.00 5.53 -11.18
CA ASN A 143 -5.42 5.38 -9.79
C ASN A 143 -4.36 4.64 -8.96
N ASP A 144 -3.70 3.63 -9.52
CA ASP A 144 -2.63 2.90 -8.83
C ASP A 144 -1.47 3.82 -8.41
N ALA A 145 -1.11 4.80 -9.25
CA ALA A 145 -0.13 5.81 -8.91
C ALA A 145 -0.56 6.69 -7.74
N PHE A 146 -1.84 7.07 -7.69
CA PHE A 146 -2.39 7.80 -6.56
C PHE A 146 -2.45 6.95 -5.30
N ILE A 147 -2.92 5.70 -5.36
CA ILE A 147 -2.98 4.77 -4.22
C ILE A 147 -1.58 4.59 -3.62
N MET A 148 -0.58 4.41 -4.47
CA MET A 148 0.82 4.30 -4.05
C MET A 148 1.33 5.59 -3.40
N ALA A 149 1.06 6.74 -4.02
CA ALA A 149 1.48 8.03 -3.51
C ALA A 149 0.83 8.34 -2.15
N GLU A 150 -0.46 8.05 -1.98
CA GLU A 150 -1.17 8.17 -0.70
C GLU A 150 -0.56 7.27 0.37
N ALA A 151 -0.33 5.99 0.07
CA ALA A 151 0.35 5.08 0.98
C ALA A 151 1.74 5.61 1.38
N THR A 152 2.48 6.19 0.43
CA THR A 152 3.81 6.76 0.67
C THR A 152 3.77 7.99 1.58
N VAL A 153 2.89 8.95 1.27
CA VAL A 153 2.73 10.18 2.04
C VAL A 153 2.27 9.87 3.46
N LEU A 154 1.50 8.80 3.65
CA LEU A 154 1.07 8.29 4.96
C LEU A 154 2.13 7.43 5.68
N GLY A 155 3.25 7.11 5.02
CA GLY A 155 4.29 6.24 5.58
C GLY A 155 3.82 4.80 5.79
N LEU A 156 3.05 4.24 4.85
CA LEU A 156 2.45 2.92 4.94
C LEU A 156 2.92 2.02 3.80
N SER A 157 3.20 0.75 4.10
CA SER A 157 3.33 -0.27 3.04
C SER A 157 1.96 -0.55 2.41
N LEU A 158 1.94 -0.82 1.10
CA LEU A 158 0.72 -1.12 0.35
C LEU A 158 0.57 -2.63 0.17
N LEU A 159 -0.57 -3.21 0.56
CA LEU A 159 -0.92 -4.60 0.29
C LEU A 159 -1.85 -4.66 -0.92
N THR A 160 -1.46 -5.42 -1.94
CA THR A 160 -2.23 -5.57 -3.18
C THR A 160 -2.22 -7.02 -3.67
N CYS A 161 -3.34 -7.45 -4.26
CA CYS A 161 -3.41 -8.72 -4.98
C CYS A 161 -2.82 -8.62 -6.40
N ASN A 162 -2.53 -7.41 -6.86
CA ASN A 162 -2.15 -7.10 -8.22
C ASN A 162 -0.86 -6.28 -8.24
N VAL A 163 0.18 -6.82 -7.61
CA VAL A 163 1.51 -6.19 -7.52
C VAL A 163 2.03 -5.77 -8.90
N ASN A 164 1.64 -6.47 -9.97
CA ASN A 164 2.02 -6.11 -11.32
C ASN A 164 1.43 -4.78 -11.81
N ASP A 165 0.21 -4.39 -11.42
CA ASP A 165 -0.39 -3.14 -11.88
C ASP A 165 0.31 -1.91 -11.27
N PHE A 166 0.86 -2.05 -10.07
CA PHE A 166 1.73 -1.05 -9.44
C PHE A 166 3.16 -1.04 -10.00
N LEU A 167 3.51 -2.01 -10.84
CA LEU A 167 4.87 -2.24 -11.29
C LEU A 167 4.97 -2.39 -12.81
N GLN A 168 3.94 -2.08 -13.62
CA GLN A 168 4.02 -2.35 -15.05
C GLN A 168 3.96 -1.12 -15.94
N SER A 169 4.81 -1.21 -16.95
CA SER A 169 4.84 -0.65 -18.31
C SER A 169 4.18 -1.51 -19.42
N ARG A 170 3.08 -1.20 -20.15
CA ARG A 170 2.67 -2.03 -21.34
C ARG A 170 3.80 -2.13 -22.38
N ILE A 171 4.59 -1.07 -22.51
CA ILE A 171 5.77 -0.97 -23.39
C ILE A 171 6.87 -1.96 -22.96
N TRP A 172 6.91 -2.37 -21.69
CA TRP A 172 7.98 -3.21 -21.14
C TRP A 172 7.68 -4.70 -21.19
N ARG A 173 6.42 -5.11 -21.17
CA ARG A 173 6.06 -6.52 -21.44
C ARG A 173 6.64 -6.96 -22.80
N GLU A 174 6.59 -6.07 -23.78
CA GLU A 174 7.16 -6.27 -25.13
C GLU A 174 8.70 -6.13 -25.21
N ARG A 175 9.33 -5.35 -24.32
CA ARG A 175 10.81 -5.20 -24.27
C ARG A 175 11.51 -6.27 -23.43
N ALA A 176 10.87 -6.74 -22.36
CA ALA A 176 11.37 -7.81 -21.49
C ALA A 176 11.33 -9.19 -22.17
N GLU A 177 10.38 -9.42 -23.08
CA GLU A 177 10.43 -10.59 -23.97
C GLU A 177 11.66 -10.59 -24.89
N LYS A 178 12.28 -9.42 -25.12
CA LYS A 178 13.41 -9.23 -26.05
C LYS A 178 14.77 -9.03 -25.39
N SER A 179 14.80 -8.68 -24.11
CA SER A 179 16.03 -8.36 -23.38
C SER A 179 15.99 -9.11 -22.05
N LYS A 180 17.07 -9.81 -21.68
CA LYS A 180 17.20 -10.62 -20.46
C LYS A 180 17.16 -9.77 -19.16
N PHE A 181 16.17 -8.89 -19.03
CA PHE A 181 15.96 -7.98 -17.92
C PHE A 181 15.21 -8.71 -16.80
N GLU A 182 15.71 -8.61 -15.56
CA GLU A 182 15.02 -9.13 -14.38
C GLU A 182 13.89 -8.18 -13.95
N TYR A 183 12.76 -8.31 -14.64
CA TYR A 183 11.57 -7.44 -14.66
C TYR A 183 11.04 -6.95 -13.30
N GLY A 184 11.24 -7.69 -12.19
CA GLY A 184 10.71 -7.33 -10.87
C GLY A 184 11.64 -6.47 -9.99
N ASN A 185 12.96 -6.62 -10.13
CA ASN A 185 13.93 -5.97 -9.25
C ASN A 185 14.12 -4.48 -9.60
N ASP A 186 14.00 -4.10 -10.87
CA ASP A 186 14.27 -2.73 -11.33
C ASP A 186 13.14 -1.72 -11.04
N ILE A 187 11.92 -2.20 -10.76
CA ILE A 187 10.73 -1.35 -10.64
C ILE A 187 10.44 -0.96 -9.19
N ALA A 188 10.54 -1.91 -8.26
CA ALA A 188 10.60 -1.60 -6.83
C ALA A 188 11.81 -0.68 -6.54
N LYS A 189 12.91 -0.86 -7.27
CA LYS A 189 14.07 0.05 -7.28
C LYS A 189 13.69 1.44 -7.82
N GLY A 190 12.92 1.55 -8.90
CA GLY A 190 12.41 2.83 -9.42
C GLY A 190 11.54 3.60 -8.42
N ILE A 191 10.55 2.93 -7.80
CA ILE A 191 9.75 3.51 -6.71
C ILE A 191 10.66 3.96 -5.55
N SER A 192 11.61 3.11 -5.15
CA SER A 192 12.55 3.44 -4.08
C SER A 192 13.44 4.63 -4.41
N ILE A 193 13.92 4.75 -5.65
CA ILE A 193 14.73 5.89 -6.13
C ILE A 193 13.91 7.18 -6.10
N ILE A 194 12.65 7.13 -6.56
CA ILE A 194 11.75 8.29 -6.53
C ILE A 194 11.49 8.69 -5.08
N ASN A 195 11.14 7.74 -4.21
CA ASN A 195 10.95 8.01 -2.79
C ASN A 195 12.22 8.61 -2.17
N LYS A 196 13.40 8.12 -2.56
CA LYS A 196 14.69 8.69 -2.18
C LYS A 196 14.83 10.16 -2.58
N LYS A 197 14.53 10.46 -3.84
CA LYS A 197 14.61 11.81 -4.41
C LYS A 197 13.68 12.80 -3.70
N TYR A 198 12.49 12.36 -3.32
CA TYR A 198 11.49 13.20 -2.67
C TYR A 198 11.58 13.18 -1.12
N HIS A 199 12.71 12.71 -0.57
CA HIS A 199 12.94 12.63 0.87
C HIS A 199 11.95 11.74 1.65
N TYR A 200 11.33 10.79 0.96
CA TYR A 200 10.61 9.66 1.54
C TYR A 200 11.58 8.46 1.76
N VAL A 201 12.77 8.72 2.34
CA VAL A 201 13.91 7.78 2.43
C VAL A 201 14.28 7.42 3.87
N PHE A 202 14.74 6.18 4.03
CA PHE A 202 15.40 5.65 5.21
C PHE A 202 16.93 5.87 5.19
N ASP A 203 17.51 6.22 6.33
CA ASP A 203 18.92 6.03 6.63
C ASP A 203 19.06 5.04 7.81
N SER A 204 19.88 4.01 7.63
CA SER A 204 20.11 2.94 8.62
C SER A 204 21.03 3.34 9.78
N THR A 205 21.48 4.59 9.83
CA THR A 205 22.57 5.00 10.74
C THR A 205 22.22 6.06 11.79
N SER A 206 20.97 6.49 11.93
CA SER A 206 20.58 7.45 13.00
C SER A 206 19.43 6.94 13.86
N GLU A 207 19.69 6.81 15.16
CA GLU A 207 18.67 6.72 16.21
C GLU A 207 17.70 7.91 16.05
N GLU A 208 16.41 7.62 15.95
CA GLU A 208 15.29 8.57 15.77
C GLU A 208 15.02 9.11 14.34
N SER A 209 14.49 8.25 13.46
CA SER A 209 13.18 8.40 12.79
C SER A 209 13.04 7.37 11.66
N VAL A 210 12.11 6.43 11.85
CA VAL A 210 11.91 5.26 10.98
C VAL A 210 10.80 5.54 9.97
N PHE A 211 11.07 5.39 8.67
CA PHE A 211 10.03 5.25 7.66
C PHE A 211 10.39 4.11 6.69
N SER A 212 9.57 3.06 6.74
CA SER A 212 9.54 1.97 5.79
C SER A 212 9.11 2.47 4.42
N ILE A 213 9.82 2.05 3.38
CA ILE A 213 9.43 2.28 1.99
C ILE A 213 8.04 1.66 1.77
N PRO A 214 7.10 2.35 1.12
CA PRO A 214 5.94 1.67 0.56
C PRO A 214 6.46 0.81 -0.58
N THR A 215 6.48 -0.49 -0.39
CA THR A 215 6.56 -1.44 -1.51
C THR A 215 5.19 -2.08 -1.65
N PRO A 216 4.63 -2.21 -2.87
CA PRO A 216 3.46 -3.06 -3.06
C PRO A 216 3.83 -4.49 -2.65
N LEU A 217 3.16 -5.00 -1.62
CA LEU A 217 3.35 -6.31 -1.05
C LEU A 217 2.26 -7.24 -1.57
N ALA A 218 2.67 -8.43 -2.03
CA ALA A 218 1.76 -9.52 -2.27
C ALA A 218 1.35 -10.20 -0.95
N PRO A 219 0.16 -10.83 -0.87
CA PRO A 219 -0.30 -11.55 0.32
C PRO A 219 0.70 -12.59 0.84
N TYR A 220 1.35 -13.34 -0.04
CA TYR A 220 2.33 -14.35 0.35
C TYR A 220 3.59 -13.75 1.00
N LEU A 221 4.04 -12.58 0.54
CA LEU A 221 5.20 -11.88 1.11
C LEU A 221 4.90 -11.42 2.53
N LEU A 222 3.73 -10.83 2.76
CA LEU A 222 3.29 -10.45 4.10
C LEU A 222 3.24 -11.66 5.06
N CYS A 223 2.70 -12.78 4.60
CA CYS A 223 2.65 -14.01 5.39
C CYS A 223 4.05 -14.55 5.74
N ASN A 224 5.01 -14.45 4.81
CA ASN A 224 6.38 -14.89 5.05
C ASN A 224 7.13 -13.94 6.00
N LEU A 225 6.97 -12.62 5.82
CA LEU A 225 7.57 -11.61 6.69
C LEU A 225 7.09 -11.75 8.14
N THR A 226 5.79 -12.00 8.34
CA THR A 226 5.17 -12.15 9.68
C THR A 226 5.55 -13.42 10.42
N LYS A 227 5.97 -14.48 9.72
CA LYS A 227 6.59 -15.66 10.35
C LYS A 227 7.96 -15.34 10.93
N THR A 228 8.72 -14.46 10.28
CA THR A 228 10.03 -13.97 10.77
C THR A 228 9.84 -12.71 11.60
N THR A 229 9.44 -12.88 12.85
CA THR A 229 9.11 -11.79 13.81
C THR A 229 10.16 -10.67 13.98
N LYS A 230 11.40 -10.84 13.50
CA LYS A 230 12.44 -9.78 13.51
C LYS A 230 12.28 -8.70 12.43
N LYS A 231 11.66 -9.00 11.28
CA LYS A 231 11.62 -8.06 10.14
C LYS A 231 10.37 -7.18 10.11
N VAL A 232 9.25 -7.60 10.69
CA VAL A 232 7.97 -6.89 10.56
C VAL A 232 7.93 -5.54 11.25
N ALA A 233 8.65 -5.38 12.38
CA ALA A 233 8.71 -4.11 13.10
C ALA A 233 9.38 -2.99 12.27
N GLU A 234 10.13 -3.36 11.22
CA GLU A 234 10.84 -2.43 10.33
C GLU A 234 9.92 -1.87 9.22
N PHE A 235 8.71 -2.43 9.01
CA PHE A 235 7.85 -2.08 7.86
C PHE A 235 6.61 -1.22 8.17
N SER A 236 6.34 -0.91 9.45
CA SER A 236 5.18 -0.10 9.85
C SER A 236 5.57 1.06 10.74
N THR A 237 5.12 2.22 10.31
CA THR A 237 4.88 3.35 11.19
C THR A 237 3.47 3.20 11.80
N PRO A 238 3.25 3.57 13.08
CA PRO A 238 1.89 3.77 13.58
C PRO A 238 1.15 4.76 12.67
N VAL A 239 -0.13 4.52 12.35
CA VAL A 239 -0.92 5.45 11.53
C VAL A 239 -0.82 6.86 12.12
N PRO A 240 -0.17 7.81 11.41
CA PRO A 240 -0.11 9.19 11.86
C PRO A 240 -1.48 9.83 11.74
N ILE A 241 -1.87 10.58 12.77
CA ILE A 241 -2.53 11.85 12.48
C ILE A 241 -1.43 12.77 12.00
N ILE A 242 -1.60 13.29 10.77
CA ILE A 242 -0.67 14.26 10.20
C ILE A 242 -0.93 15.58 10.93
N ASP A 243 -0.06 15.91 11.89
CA ASP A 243 -0.14 17.17 12.61
C ASP A 243 0.25 18.38 11.72
N GLU A 244 0.09 19.58 12.27
CA GLU A 244 0.43 20.89 11.66
C GLU A 244 1.85 20.98 11.09
N ASN A 245 2.78 20.14 11.57
CA ASN A 245 4.17 20.12 11.12
C ASN A 245 4.48 18.94 10.18
N GLY A 246 3.50 18.07 9.91
CA GLY A 246 3.70 16.82 9.16
C GLY A 246 4.42 15.75 9.98
N LYS A 247 4.42 15.86 11.31
CA LYS A 247 4.91 14.83 12.22
C LYS A 247 3.76 13.90 12.64
N LEU A 248 4.16 12.66 12.95
CA LEU A 248 3.30 11.59 13.44
C LEU A 248 2.76 11.95 14.82
N ASP A 249 1.49 12.34 14.94
CA ASP A 249 0.84 12.33 16.25
C ASP A 249 0.27 10.94 16.54
N ALA A 250 0.94 10.23 17.45
CA ALA A 250 0.58 8.88 17.88
C ALA A 250 -0.53 8.86 18.95
N LYS A 251 -1.06 10.03 19.37
CA LYS A 251 -1.92 10.13 20.57
C LYS A 251 -3.41 9.88 20.39
N GLU A 252 -4.01 9.89 19.18
CA GLU A 252 -5.46 9.63 19.08
C GLU A 252 -5.85 8.20 18.65
N LEU A 253 -4.90 7.25 18.55
CA LEU A 253 -5.22 5.84 18.25
C LEU A 253 -5.75 5.03 19.46
N GLU A 254 -5.93 5.68 20.62
CA GLU A 254 -6.43 5.06 21.87
C GLU A 254 -7.89 5.39 22.22
N ARG A 255 -8.70 5.87 21.25
CA ARG A 255 -10.16 5.98 21.43
C ARG A 255 -10.92 4.89 20.70
#